data_AF-A0A2N0QH39-F1
#
_entry.id   AF-A0A2N0QH39-F1
#
_cell.length_a   1.000
_cell.length_b   1.000
_cell.length_c   1.000
_cell.angle_alpha   90.00
_cell.angle_beta   90.00
_cell.angle_gamma   90.00
#
_symmetry.space_group_name_H-M   'P 1'
#
loop_
_entity.id
_entity.type
_entity.pdbx_description
1 polymer ?
#
loop_
_entity_poly.entity_id
_entity_poly.type
_entity_poly.pdbx_seq_one_letter_code
_entity_poly.pdbx_strand_id
1 'polypeptide(L)'
;MVKTTMGVMEKLRNDVNTFLRLKTRSDYLKMAYEEVLFPVAFTEKKKYFGIDHEETPNFEPREPFIRGIDTVKQGKSQVFKTIGDRIMRRAMDINNVQSLHEIVEDVLRDAIINHEQWNFEQFIETDAWKPDKDNKAVQRFIG
;
A
#
# COMPACT_ATOMS: atom_id res chain seq x y z
N MET A 1 10.31 12.32 14.72
CA MET A 1 9.09 12.66 13.95
C MET A 1 7.91 11.82 14.41
N VAL A 2 7.89 10.50 14.17
CA VAL A 2 6.77 9.59 14.51
C VAL A 2 6.28 9.73 15.96
N LYS A 3 7.15 9.59 16.97
CA LYS A 3 6.78 9.75 18.39
C LYS A 3 6.14 11.11 18.69
N THR A 4 6.64 12.16 18.07
CA THR A 4 6.11 13.52 18.22
C THR A 4 4.70 13.61 17.62
N THR A 5 4.50 13.07 16.42
CA THR A 5 3.19 13.00 15.77
C THR A 5 2.20 12.22 16.63
N MET A 6 2.57 11.05 17.15
CA MET A 6 1.73 10.25 18.06
C MET A 6 1.26 11.06 19.26
N GLY A 7 2.17 11.76 19.95
CA GLY A 7 1.82 12.59 21.10
C GLY A 7 0.96 13.81 20.75
N VAL A 8 1.11 14.39 19.55
CA VAL A 8 0.24 15.47 19.07
C VAL A 8 -1.15 14.94 18.70
N MET A 9 -1.23 13.77 18.08
CA MET A 9 -2.49 13.14 17.68
C MET A 9 -3.35 12.77 18.89
N GLU A 10 -2.75 12.38 20.02
CA GLU A 10 -3.50 12.15 21.25
C GLU A 10 -4.22 13.41 21.75
N LYS A 11 -3.53 14.57 21.73
CA LYS A 11 -4.12 15.86 22.11
C LYS A 11 -5.23 16.25 21.13
N LEU A 12 -4.97 16.14 19.83
CA LEU A 12 -5.93 16.44 18.78
C LEU A 12 -7.19 15.56 18.91
N ARG A 13 -7.03 14.26 19.19
CA ARG A 13 -8.15 13.34 19.44
C ARG A 13 -9.03 13.83 20.59
N ASN A 14 -8.43 14.29 21.69
CA ASN A 14 -9.17 14.78 22.85
C ASN A 14 -9.92 16.09 22.54
N ASP A 15 -9.29 16.99 21.78
CA ASP A 15 -9.91 18.25 21.34
C ASP A 15 -11.08 17.99 20.38
N VAL A 16 -10.90 17.10 19.40
CA VAL A 16 -11.95 16.66 18.47
C VAL A 16 -13.11 16.02 19.23
N ASN A 17 -12.83 15.11 20.17
CA ASN A 17 -13.88 14.47 20.96
C ASN A 17 -14.63 15.47 21.85
N THR A 18 -13.93 16.45 22.41
CA THR A 18 -14.57 17.54 23.18
C THR A 18 -15.50 18.35 22.28
N PHE A 19 -15.05 18.71 21.07
CA PHE A 19 -15.86 19.42 20.09
C PHE A 19 -17.09 18.59 19.67
N LEU A 20 -16.91 17.32 19.34
CA LEU A 20 -17.98 16.43 18.93
C LEU A 20 -19.04 16.30 20.01
N ARG A 21 -18.63 16.05 21.27
CA ARG A 21 -19.53 16.00 22.42
C ARG A 21 -20.35 17.29 22.58
N LEU A 22 -19.71 18.45 22.46
CA LEU A 22 -20.41 19.75 22.55
C LEU A 22 -21.43 19.96 21.42
N LYS A 23 -21.16 19.43 20.22
CA LYS A 23 -22.05 19.56 19.05
C LYS A 23 -23.20 18.56 19.05
N THR A 24 -22.93 17.31 19.39
CA THR A 24 -23.92 16.23 19.38
C THR A 24 -24.69 16.11 20.70
N ARG A 25 -24.18 16.73 21.77
CA ARG A 25 -24.64 16.53 23.16
C ARG A 25 -24.56 15.06 23.61
N SER A 26 -23.64 14.31 23.02
CA SER A 26 -23.51 12.88 23.22
C SER A 26 -22.08 12.39 22.98
N ASP A 27 -21.70 11.34 23.70
CA ASP A 27 -20.38 10.69 23.57
C ASP A 27 -20.38 9.51 22.58
N TYR A 28 -21.48 9.29 21.83
CA TYR A 28 -21.56 8.19 20.85
C TYR A 28 -20.59 8.36 19.67
N LEU A 29 -20.38 9.59 19.21
CA LEU A 29 -19.46 9.89 18.10
C LEU A 29 -18.11 10.33 18.65
N LYS A 30 -17.09 9.49 18.48
CA LYS A 30 -15.72 9.75 18.93
C LYS A 30 -14.68 9.37 17.88
N MET A 31 -13.63 10.17 17.79
CA MET A 31 -12.38 9.85 17.13
C MET A 31 -11.56 8.91 18.02
N ALA A 32 -11.11 7.79 17.46
CA ALA A 32 -10.08 6.94 18.03
C ALA A 32 -8.75 7.21 17.32
N TYR A 33 -7.66 6.98 18.04
CA TYR A 33 -6.35 6.89 17.42
C TYR A 33 -6.18 5.46 16.90
N GLU A 34 -5.71 5.30 15.66
CA GLU A 34 -5.43 3.99 15.06
C GLU A 34 -3.91 3.85 14.87
N GLU A 35 -3.32 4.64 13.98
CA GLU A 35 -1.92 4.51 13.60
C GLU A 35 -1.35 5.81 13.00
N VAL A 36 -0.03 5.89 12.91
CA VAL A 36 0.72 6.85 12.09
C VAL A 36 1.46 6.09 11.00
N LEU A 37 1.21 6.42 9.73
CA LEU A 37 1.96 5.85 8.61
C LEU A 37 3.22 6.67 8.31
N PHE A 38 4.41 6.09 8.43
CA PHE A 38 5.66 6.74 8.03
C PHE A 38 6.83 5.74 7.84
N PRO A 39 7.58 5.75 6.72
CA PRO A 39 7.30 6.48 5.48
C PRO A 39 5.96 6.05 4.85
N VAL A 40 5.43 6.87 3.94
CA VAL A 40 4.15 6.60 3.27
C VAL A 40 4.15 7.17 1.86
N ALA A 41 3.58 6.43 0.92
CA ALA A 41 3.40 6.84 -0.47
C ALA A 41 1.91 6.80 -0.83
N PHE A 42 1.37 7.96 -1.19
CA PHE A 42 0.00 8.10 -1.71
C PHE A 42 0.05 8.19 -3.23
N THR A 43 -0.45 7.17 -3.92
CA THR A 43 -0.41 7.14 -5.39
C THR A 43 -1.73 7.61 -5.98
N GLU A 44 -2.87 7.19 -5.42
CA GLU A 44 -4.21 7.61 -5.82
C GLU A 44 -5.20 7.51 -4.65
N LYS A 45 -6.44 7.95 -4.86
CA LYS A 45 -7.52 7.73 -3.90
C LYS A 45 -7.69 6.22 -3.64
N LYS A 46 -7.64 5.83 -2.36
CA LYS A 46 -7.66 4.42 -1.89
C LYS A 46 -6.45 3.58 -2.35
N LYS A 47 -5.40 4.19 -2.88
CA LYS A 47 -4.17 3.52 -3.29
C LYS A 47 -2.96 4.14 -2.59
N TYR A 48 -2.47 3.47 -1.57
CA TYR A 48 -1.32 3.93 -0.80
C TYR A 48 -0.67 2.76 -0.06
N PHE A 49 0.59 2.95 0.30
CA PHE A 49 1.32 2.01 1.13
C PHE A 49 2.26 2.76 2.08
N GLY A 50 2.60 2.15 3.20
CA GLY A 50 3.35 2.80 4.27
C GLY A 50 3.90 1.80 5.28
N ILE A 51 4.63 2.32 6.26
CA ILE A 51 4.93 1.59 7.50
C ILE A 51 3.99 2.11 8.57
N ASP A 52 3.23 1.21 9.19
CA ASP A 52 2.34 1.49 10.29
C ASP A 52 3.07 1.59 11.62
N HIS A 53 2.63 2.56 12.42
CA HIS A 53 3.09 2.76 13.77
C HIS A 53 1.88 2.98 14.67
N GLU A 54 1.49 1.93 15.38
CA GLU A 54 0.34 1.94 16.28
C GLU A 54 0.71 2.59 17.62
N GLU A 55 1.21 1.82 18.59
CA GLU A 55 1.56 2.32 19.93
C GLU A 55 3.01 2.82 20.03
N THR A 56 3.91 2.16 19.31
CA THR A 56 5.34 2.47 19.32
C THR A 56 5.88 2.56 17.90
N PRO A 57 6.86 3.44 17.62
CA PRO A 57 7.49 3.48 16.31
C PRO A 57 8.19 2.15 16.00
N ASN A 58 7.81 1.55 14.88
CA ASN A 58 8.39 0.34 14.35
C ASN A 58 8.85 0.58 12.91
N PHE A 59 10.16 0.71 12.68
CA PHE A 59 10.75 0.93 11.35
C PHE A 59 11.15 -0.37 10.65
N GLU A 60 10.97 -1.51 11.32
CA GLU A 60 11.30 -2.84 10.78
C GLU A 60 10.04 -3.72 10.79
N PRO A 61 8.96 -3.30 10.10
CA PRO A 61 7.77 -4.13 9.99
C PRO A 61 8.06 -5.39 9.17
N ARG A 62 7.36 -6.49 9.47
CA ARG A 62 7.47 -7.73 8.69
C ARG A 62 6.97 -7.53 7.25
N GLU A 63 5.89 -6.77 7.10
CA GLU A 63 5.27 -6.44 5.82
C GLU A 63 4.83 -4.97 5.84
N PRO A 64 4.93 -4.25 4.70
CA PRO A 64 4.41 -2.90 4.61
C PRO A 64 2.87 -2.89 4.66
N PHE A 65 2.30 -1.84 5.22
CA PHE A 65 0.88 -1.56 5.14
C PHE A 65 0.50 -1.21 3.71
N ILE A 66 -0.47 -1.91 3.11
CA ILE A 66 -0.87 -1.70 1.71
C ILE A 66 -2.39 -1.55 1.60
N ARG A 67 -2.82 -0.51 0.88
CA ARG A 67 -4.23 -0.29 0.53
C ARG A 67 -4.37 -0.08 -0.96
N GLY A 68 -5.14 -0.97 -1.60
CA GLY A 68 -5.63 -0.80 -2.97
C GLY A 68 -4.59 -0.79 -4.09
N ILE A 69 -3.30 -0.97 -3.78
CA ILE A 69 -2.23 -1.12 -4.77
C ILE A 69 -2.51 -2.36 -5.63
N ASP A 70 -2.32 -2.24 -6.94
CA ASP A 70 -2.71 -3.30 -7.88
C ASP A 70 -1.88 -4.59 -7.70
N THR A 71 -0.70 -4.49 -7.09
CA THR A 71 0.24 -5.61 -6.85
C THR A 71 -0.31 -6.63 -5.85
N VAL A 72 -1.18 -6.23 -4.92
CA VAL A 72 -1.79 -7.15 -3.95
C VAL A 72 -3.09 -7.78 -4.45
N LYS A 73 -3.57 -7.42 -5.65
CA LYS A 73 -4.82 -7.97 -6.20
C LYS A 73 -4.62 -9.38 -6.75
N GLN A 74 -5.69 -10.18 -6.64
CA GLN A 74 -5.75 -11.50 -7.26
C GLN A 74 -5.65 -11.41 -8.78
N GLY A 75 -5.11 -12.47 -9.41
CA GLY A 75 -4.98 -12.57 -10.86
C GLY A 75 -3.73 -11.95 -11.47
N LYS A 76 -2.95 -11.18 -10.69
CA LYS A 76 -1.68 -10.62 -11.15
C LYS A 76 -0.56 -11.65 -11.18
N SER A 77 0.27 -11.55 -12.23
CA SER A 77 1.46 -12.36 -12.42
C SER A 77 2.44 -12.24 -11.26
N GLN A 78 3.23 -13.28 -11.02
CA GLN A 78 4.23 -13.28 -9.96
C GLN A 78 5.34 -12.25 -10.22
N VAL A 79 5.69 -12.01 -11.49
CA VAL A 79 6.63 -10.93 -11.89
C VAL A 79 6.10 -9.58 -11.43
N PHE A 80 4.83 -9.26 -11.72
CA PHE A 80 4.22 -7.99 -11.33
C PHE A 80 4.23 -7.78 -9.81
N LYS A 81 3.91 -8.83 -9.05
CA LYS A 81 3.95 -8.80 -7.57
C LYS A 81 5.37 -8.56 -7.05
N THR A 82 6.35 -9.26 -7.62
CA THR A 82 7.75 -9.19 -7.21
C THR A 82 8.35 -7.80 -7.49
N ILE A 83 8.10 -7.24 -8.67
CA ILE A 83 8.51 -5.87 -9.02
C ILE A 83 7.85 -4.86 -8.07
N GLY A 84 6.55 -5.02 -7.83
CA GLY A 84 5.82 -4.19 -6.88
C GLY A 84 6.40 -4.21 -5.47
N ASP A 85 6.70 -5.40 -4.96
CA ASP A 85 7.30 -5.58 -3.63
C ASP A 85 8.68 -4.93 -3.53
N ARG A 86 9.53 -5.06 -4.56
CA ARG A 86 10.84 -4.38 -4.63
C ARG A 86 10.70 -2.86 -4.56
N ILE A 87 9.77 -2.29 -5.32
CA ILE A 87 9.49 -0.85 -5.31
C ILE A 87 9.03 -0.40 -3.92
N MET A 88 8.06 -1.10 -3.33
CA MET A 88 7.53 -0.75 -2.01
C MET A 88 8.61 -0.83 -0.94
N ARG A 89 9.38 -1.93 -0.87
CA ARG A 89 10.47 -2.08 0.10
C ARG A 89 11.51 -0.96 0.00
N ARG A 90 11.96 -0.63 -1.21
CA ARG A 90 12.95 0.44 -1.41
C ARG A 90 12.40 1.83 -1.07
N ALA A 91 11.13 2.09 -1.38
CA ALA A 91 10.47 3.35 -1.05
C ALA A 91 10.21 3.53 0.45
N MET A 92 10.06 2.43 1.19
CA MET A 92 9.79 2.43 2.64
C MET A 92 11.07 2.45 3.51
N ASP A 93 12.26 2.34 2.92
CA ASP A 93 13.50 2.49 3.67
C ASP A 93 13.60 3.91 4.25
N ILE A 94 13.81 4.01 5.57
CA ILE A 94 13.92 5.28 6.28
C ILE A 94 15.10 6.15 5.79
N ASN A 95 16.14 5.52 5.27
CA ASN A 95 17.33 6.18 4.74
C ASN A 95 17.22 6.45 3.24
N ASN A 96 16.09 6.09 2.61
CA ASN A 96 15.88 6.35 1.19
C ASN A 96 15.86 7.87 0.92
N VAL A 97 16.69 8.28 -0.03
CA VAL A 97 16.76 9.66 -0.53
C VAL A 97 16.18 9.81 -1.94
N GLN A 98 15.87 8.70 -2.61
CA GLN A 98 15.33 8.69 -3.96
C GLN A 98 13.83 8.96 -3.96
N SER A 99 13.36 9.65 -4.98
CA SER A 99 11.94 9.77 -5.26
C SER A 99 11.33 8.42 -5.65
N LEU A 100 10.01 8.29 -5.44
CA LEU A 100 9.29 7.08 -5.86
C LEU A 100 9.44 6.83 -7.38
N HIS A 101 9.54 7.89 -8.19
CA HIS A 101 9.71 7.76 -9.64
C HIS A 101 11.07 7.15 -10.00
N GLU A 102 12.16 7.63 -9.38
CA GLU A 102 13.51 7.07 -9.59
C GLU A 102 13.59 5.60 -9.16
N ILE A 103 12.96 5.26 -8.02
CA ILE A 103 12.88 3.86 -7.57
C ILE A 103 12.17 2.99 -8.59
N VAL A 104 11.03 3.45 -9.12
CA VAL A 104 10.27 2.71 -10.12
C VAL A 104 11.09 2.52 -11.39
N GLU A 105 11.75 3.57 -11.88
CA GLU A 105 12.61 3.49 -13.06
C GLU A 105 13.76 2.50 -12.87
N ASP A 106 14.48 2.60 -11.75
CA ASP A 106 15.59 1.72 -11.41
C ASP A 106 15.16 0.24 -11.34
N VAL A 107 14.05 -0.05 -10.65
CA VAL A 107 13.55 -1.43 -10.49
C VAL A 107 13.06 -1.99 -11.81
N LEU A 108 12.38 -1.20 -12.65
CA LEU A 108 11.96 -1.64 -13.98
C LEU A 108 13.14 -1.88 -14.91
N ARG A 109 14.16 -1.01 -14.85
CA ARG A 109 15.39 -1.17 -15.63
C ARG A 109 16.14 -2.44 -15.23
N ASP A 110 16.26 -2.71 -13.93
CA ASP A 110 16.82 -3.96 -13.40
C ASP A 110 16.04 -5.20 -13.89
N ALA A 111 14.72 -5.17 -13.80
CA ALA A 111 13.85 -6.26 -14.24
C ALA A 111 14.02 -6.61 -15.74
N ILE A 112 14.35 -5.62 -16.58
CA ILE A 112 14.56 -5.80 -18.03
C ILE A 112 15.98 -6.27 -18.33
N ILE A 113 17.01 -5.64 -17.73
CA ILE A 113 18.42 -5.99 -17.99
C ILE A 113 18.70 -7.41 -17.50
N ASN A 114 18.28 -7.73 -16.27
CA ASN A 114 18.48 -9.02 -15.64
C ASN A 114 17.35 -9.99 -15.99
N HIS A 115 17.03 -10.14 -17.28
CA HIS A 115 15.90 -10.94 -17.77
C HIS A 115 15.97 -12.43 -17.38
N GLU A 116 17.17 -12.99 -17.19
CA GLU A 116 17.39 -14.37 -16.76
C GLU A 116 16.88 -14.66 -15.32
N GLN A 117 16.56 -13.62 -14.54
CA GLN A 117 16.00 -13.78 -13.20
C GLN A 117 14.54 -14.31 -13.22
N TRP A 118 13.89 -14.32 -14.39
CA TRP A 118 12.50 -14.69 -14.55
C TRP A 118 12.33 -16.06 -15.21
N ASN A 119 11.32 -16.81 -14.79
CA ASN A 119 10.85 -17.99 -15.49
C ASN A 119 9.46 -17.73 -16.11
N PHE A 120 9.09 -18.51 -17.13
CA PHE A 120 7.82 -18.33 -17.85
C PHE A 120 6.59 -18.42 -16.93
N GLU A 121 6.60 -19.33 -15.94
CA GLU A 121 5.48 -19.53 -15.02
C GLU A 121 5.15 -18.28 -14.22
N GLN A 122 6.17 -17.47 -13.89
CA GLN A 122 5.97 -16.21 -13.17
C GLN A 122 5.20 -15.16 -13.96
N PHE A 123 5.13 -15.28 -15.29
CA PHE A 123 4.36 -14.37 -16.16
C PHE A 123 2.89 -14.77 -16.29
N ILE A 124 2.50 -15.95 -15.81
CA ILE A 124 1.11 -16.42 -15.93
C ILE A 124 0.19 -15.51 -15.09
N GLU A 125 -0.88 -15.03 -15.73
CA GLU A 125 -1.98 -14.32 -15.09
C GLU A 125 -3.23 -15.21 -15.06
N THR A 126 -4.09 -15.01 -14.07
CA THR A 126 -5.34 -15.77 -13.93
C THR A 126 -6.50 -14.81 -13.82
N ASP A 127 -7.62 -15.12 -14.46
CA ASP A 127 -8.85 -14.34 -14.33
C ASP A 127 -10.05 -15.28 -14.15
N ALA A 128 -11.12 -14.76 -13.55
CA ALA A 128 -12.35 -15.49 -13.34
C ALA A 128 -13.20 -15.46 -14.62
N TRP A 129 -13.47 -16.63 -15.19
CA TRP A 129 -14.41 -16.75 -16.29
C TRP A 129 -15.84 -16.46 -15.82
N LYS A 130 -16.53 -15.55 -16.52
CA LYS A 130 -17.92 -15.15 -16.25
C LYS A 130 -18.69 -15.21 -17.56
N PRO A 131 -19.59 -16.21 -17.77
CA PRO A 131 -20.28 -16.40 -19.05
C PRO A 131 -21.15 -15.20 -19.42
N ASP A 132 -21.80 -14.60 -18.43
CA ASP A 132 -22.78 -13.52 -18.63
C ASP A 132 -22.14 -12.13 -18.76
N LYS A 133 -20.80 -12.05 -18.83
CA LYS A 133 -20.06 -10.80 -19.00
C LYS A 133 -19.29 -10.86 -20.31
N ASP A 134 -19.40 -9.83 -21.14
CA ASP A 134 -18.62 -9.69 -22.39
C ASP A 134 -17.14 -9.38 -22.12
N ASN A 135 -16.45 -10.31 -21.45
CA ASN A 135 -15.01 -10.27 -21.22
C ASN A 135 -14.32 -11.05 -22.34
N LYS A 136 -14.21 -10.41 -23.51
CA LYS A 136 -13.67 -11.02 -24.73
C LYS A 136 -12.29 -11.66 -24.55
N ALA A 137 -11.43 -11.08 -23.70
CA ALA A 137 -10.09 -11.60 -23.44
C ALA A 137 -10.13 -12.98 -22.76
N VAL A 138 -10.96 -13.13 -21.73
CA VAL A 138 -11.08 -14.39 -20.97
C VAL A 138 -11.93 -15.41 -21.71
N GLN A 139 -13.00 -14.96 -22.38
CA GLN A 139 -13.90 -15.87 -23.12
C GLN A 139 -13.22 -16.54 -24.32
N ARG A 140 -12.33 -15.83 -25.03
CA ARG A 140 -11.62 -16.38 -26.19
C ARG A 140 -10.46 -17.32 -25.83
N PHE A 141 -10.07 -17.37 -24.56
CA PHE A 141 -9.02 -18.27 -24.08
C PHE A 141 -9.51 -19.71 -23.85
N ILE A 142 -10.82 -19.90 -23.64
CA ILE A 142 -11.48 -21.21 -23.44
C ILE A 142 -12.18 -21.67 -24.74
N GLY A 143 -11.60 -21.31 -25.90
CA GLY A 143 -12.13 -21.63 -27.23
C GLY A 143 -11.51 -22.88 -27.84
#